data_AF-A0A956HPK1-F1
#
_entry.id   AF-A0A956HPK1-F1
#
_cell.length_a   1.000
_cell.length_b   1.000
_cell.length_c   1.000
_cell.angle_alpha   90.00
_cell.angle_beta   90.00
_cell.angle_gamma   90.00
#
_symmetry.space_group_name_H-M   'P 1'
#
loop_
_entity.id
_entity.type
_entity.pdbx_description
1 polymer ?
#
loop_
_entity_poly.entity_id
_entity_poly.type
_entity_poly.pdbx_seq_one_letter_code
_entity_poly.pdbx_strand_id
1 'polypeptide(L)' 'MFAGNFAPRQWAFCDGQLLPISSNSALFSILGTTYGGDGRTTFALPDLRGR' A
#
# COMPACT_ATOMS: atom_id res chain seq x y z
N MET A 1 -14.46 -1.08 9.74
CA MET A 1 -14.63 -1.52 8.33
C MET A 1 -14.99 -0.30 7.50
N PHE A 2 -14.04 0.24 6.73
CA PHE A 2 -14.32 1.35 5.82
C PHE A 2 -14.96 0.79 4.54
N ALA A 3 -16.24 1.13 4.35
CA ALA A 3 -17.10 0.66 3.27
C ALA A 3 -17.00 1.57 2.03
N GLY A 4 -15.78 1.80 1.54
CA GLY A 4 -15.55 2.57 0.33
C GLY A 4 -14.60 1.82 -0.59
N ASN A 5 -15.10 1.30 -1.71
CA ASN A 5 -14.34 0.59 -2.74
C ASN A 5 -13.34 1.49 -3.51
N PHE A 6 -12.95 2.64 -2.95
CA PHE A 6 -12.12 3.62 -3.62
C PHE A 6 -11.21 4.32 -2.61
N ALA A 7 -9.94 3.95 -2.62
CA ALA A 7 -8.92 4.73 -1.94
C ALA A 7 -8.64 5.97 -2.81
N PRO A 8 -8.73 7.21 -2.28
CA PRO A 8 -8.39 8.42 -3.02
C PRO A 8 -6.98 8.33 -3.60
N ARG A 9 -6.69 9.06 -4.69
CA ARG A 9 -5.35 9.07 -5.31
C ARG A 9 -4.30 9.41 -4.22
N GLN A 10 -3.28 8.56 -4.09
CA GLN A 10 -2.25 8.54 -3.02
C GLN A 10 -2.65 7.93 -1.67
N TRP A 11 -3.83 7.33 -1.56
CA TRP A 11 -4.20 6.50 -0.43
C TRP A 11 -4.42 5.07 -0.93
N ALA A 12 -4.08 4.10 -0.10
CA ALA A 12 -4.31 2.71 -0.41
C ALA A 12 -4.75 1.97 0.84
N PHE A 13 -5.75 1.11 0.69
CA PHE A 13 -6.21 0.28 1.79
C PHE A 13 -5.12 -0.70 2.18
N CYS A 14 -4.88 -0.80 3.48
CA CYS A 14 -3.96 -1.75 4.06
C CYS A 14 -4.59 -3.16 4.01
N ASP A 15 -4.64 -3.74 2.81
CA ASP A 15 -5.22 -5.05 2.50
C ASP A 15 -4.15 -6.06 2.05
N GLY A 16 -2.86 -5.81 2.29
CA GLY A 16 -1.80 -6.70 1.81
C GLY A 16 -1.59 -6.69 0.28
N GLN A 17 -2.17 -5.72 -0.45
CA GLN A 17 -2.00 -5.65 -1.90
C GLN A 17 -0.64 -5.08 -2.31
N LEU A 18 -0.14 -5.52 -3.46
CA LEU A 18 1.05 -4.98 -4.11
C LEU A 18 0.67 -3.77 -4.97
N LEU A 19 1.35 -2.64 -4.74
CA LEU A 19 1.18 -1.42 -5.52
C LEU A 19 2.49 -0.94 -6.15
N PRO A 20 2.42 -0.28 -7.31
CA PRO A 20 3.58 0.31 -7.94
C PRO A 20 4.07 1.56 -7.18
N ILE A 21 5.38 1.59 -6.90
CA ILE A 21 6.07 2.70 -6.21
C ILE A 21 6.02 3.98 -7.04
N SER A 22 6.16 3.86 -8.37
CA SER A 22 6.20 5.01 -9.30
C SER A 22 4.95 5.91 -9.22
N SER A 23 3.78 5.33 -8.95
CA SER A 23 2.53 6.07 -8.77
C SER A 23 2.23 6.44 -7.31
N ASN A 24 2.98 5.90 -6.35
CA ASN A 24 2.69 5.99 -4.92
C ASN A 24 3.95 6.26 -4.09
N SER A 25 4.84 7.11 -4.58
CA SER A 25 6.12 7.42 -3.94
C SER A 25 5.96 8.00 -2.53
N ALA A 26 4.92 8.79 -2.28
CA ALA A 26 4.61 9.33 -0.95
C ALA A 26 4.27 8.22 0.07
N LEU A 27 3.50 7.20 -0.35
CA LEU A 27 3.18 6.03 0.49
C LEU A 27 4.43 5.19 0.72
N PHE A 28 5.25 4.98 -0.31
CA PHE A 28 6.51 4.25 -0.20
C PHE A 28 7.49 4.92 0.77
N SER A 29 7.60 6.25 0.77
CA SER A 29 8.45 6.96 1.74
C SER A 29 8.02 6.78 3.20
N ILE A 30 6.75 6.46 3.46
CA ILE A 30 6.21 6.24 4.81
C ILE A 30 6.32 4.76 5.20
N LEU A 31 5.91 3.84 4.32
CA LEU A 31 5.82 2.40 4.61
C LEU A 31 7.12 1.63 4.32
N GLY A 32 7.91 2.11 3.35
CA GLY A 32 9.05 1.41 2.80
C GLY A 32 8.67 0.08 2.15
N THR A 33 9.59 -0.88 2.26
CA THR A 33 9.42 -2.27 1.81
C THR A 33 9.04 -3.23 2.94
N THR A 34 8.70 -2.69 4.11
CA THR A 34 8.52 -3.43 5.36
C THR A 34 7.50 -4.57 5.26
N TYR A 35 6.50 -4.42 4.39
CA TYR A 35 5.39 -5.36 4.23
C TYR A 35 5.55 -6.28 3.00
N GLY A 36 6.65 -6.17 2.26
CA GLY A 36 6.95 -6.96 1.07
C GLY A 36 6.97 -6.15 -0.23
N GLY A 37 7.09 -6.86 -1.36
CA GLY A 37 7.31 -6.28 -2.68
C GLY A 37 8.79 -6.13 -3.04
N ASP A 38 9.06 -5.78 -4.30
CA ASP A 38 10.41 -5.76 -4.86
C ASP A 38 11.25 -4.55 -4.42
N GLY A 39 10.65 -3.55 -3.77
CA GLY A 39 11.31 -2.35 -3.28
C GLY A 39 11.90 -1.42 -4.34
N ARG A 40 11.82 -1.83 -5.60
CA ARG A 40 12.28 -1.08 -6.77
C ARG A 40 11.11 -0.62 -7.63
N THR A 41 10.16 -1.52 -7.86
CA THR A 41 9.00 -1.30 -8.74
C THR A 41 7.70 -1.33 -7.98
N THR A 42 7.58 -2.25 -7.01
CA THR A 42 6.38 -2.47 -6.21
C THR A 42 6.71 -2.52 -4.73
N PHE A 43 5.72 -2.16 -3.91
CA PHE A 43 5.72 -2.33 -2.47
C PHE A 43 4.38 -2.94 -2.05
N ALA A 44 4.41 -3.80 -1.05
CA ALA A 44 3.21 -4.36 -0.46
C ALA A 44 2.74 -3.44 0.68
N LEU A 45 1.43 -3.40 0.87
CA LEU A 45 0.82 -2.69 1.99
C LEU A 45 0.72 -3.61 3.21
N PRO A 46 0.65 -3.06 4.43
CA PRO A 46 0.25 -3.82 5.60
C PRO A 46 -1.12 -4.46 5.35
N ASP A 47 -1.36 -5.66 5.86
CA ASP A 47 -2.72 -6.19 5.96
C ASP A 47 -3.27 -5.84 7.35
N LEU A 48 -4.12 -4.82 7.41
CA LEU A 48 -4.84 -4.39 8.61
C LEU A 48 -6.26 -4.96 8.66
N ARG A 49 -6.62 -5.91 7.78
CA ARG A 49 -7.94 -6.60 7.83
C ARG A 49 -8.13 -7.50 9.05
N GLY A 50 -7.18 -7.46 9.98
CA GLY A 50 -7.40 -7.88 11.34
C GLY A 50 -7.11 -9.35 11.54
N ARG A 51 -6.31 -9.57 12.58
CA ARG A 51 -6.65 -10.56 13.58
C ARG A 51 -7.46 -9.86 14.67
#